data_AF-A0A8J4FLS1-F1
#
_entry.id   AF-A0A8J4FLS1-F1
#
_cell.length_a   1.000
_cell.length_b   1.000
_cell.length_c   1.000
_cell.angle_alpha   90.00
_cell.angle_beta   90.00
_cell.angle_gamma   90.00
#
_symmetry.space_group_name_H-M   'P 1'
#
loop_
_entity.id
_entity.type
_entity.pdbx_description
1 polymer ?
#
loop_
_entity_poly.entity_id
_entity_poly.type
_entity_poly.pdbx_seq_one_letter_code
_entity_poly.pdbx_strand_id
1 'polypeptide(L)'
;MPPGNFSPAAPATMPALLVPLIFHVMLYLDNDGTTIGPWQYDQAPVFIDRMVRQLNMMSKPSNIQFFVNEIRNNATKYPNLLLPSRTPWLNMPFCDGMGCLSDHDTVSSLVYDWPRSINIFITADLTSKIFGYAHVPSSDINPESGHVFLTWDSVSPGSGYNSDLFYNYGALILLHEIFHHLGLVHTFGASQSFTCDDDDYVVDTPASFGPLYYSSFYSTAARYCLEVFWTKYGGNWDRVYEALSTRLEVPATDMNAWADSCPGNPGYDELGNYMTYNTEVCFAALGHLTPGQAQRAHYITSELNPILYAWGQYYAATAAPPPLREVSALSAVGAGATDICKVTASNCP
;
A
#
# COMPACT_ATOMS: atom_id res chain seq x y z
N MET A 1 -15.56 4.03 21.06
CA MET A 1 -14.43 4.81 21.62
C MET A 1 -13.61 3.94 22.57
N PRO A 2 -12.30 4.17 22.71
CA PRO A 2 -11.43 3.44 23.64
C PRO A 2 -11.86 3.61 25.12
N PRO A 3 -11.49 2.67 26.01
CA PRO A 3 -11.93 2.69 27.41
C PRO A 3 -11.19 3.75 28.26
N GLY A 4 -11.69 3.98 29.48
CA GLY A 4 -10.92 4.62 30.55
C GLY A 4 -10.67 6.13 30.44
N ASN A 5 -11.62 6.90 29.88
CA ASN A 5 -11.48 8.34 29.62
C ASN A 5 -10.31 8.68 28.68
N PHE A 6 -9.92 7.74 27.81
CA PHE A 6 -8.90 8.00 26.80
C PHE A 6 -9.35 9.15 25.89
N SER A 7 -8.51 10.17 25.79
CA SER A 7 -8.73 11.34 24.94
C SER A 7 -7.68 11.32 23.84
N PRO A 8 -8.08 11.16 22.56
CA PRO A 8 -7.12 11.20 21.46
C PRO A 8 -6.47 12.58 21.38
N ALA A 9 -5.14 12.60 21.21
CA ALA A 9 -4.39 13.81 20.91
C ALA A 9 -4.81 14.38 19.54
N ALA A 10 -4.63 15.69 19.39
CA ALA A 10 -5.00 16.40 18.18
C ALA A 10 -4.11 15.99 16.98
N PRO A 11 -4.67 15.94 15.75
CA PRO A 11 -3.94 15.52 14.56
C PRO A 11 -2.72 16.37 14.22
N ALA A 12 -2.74 17.65 14.59
CA ALA A 12 -1.60 18.56 14.41
C ALA A 12 -0.32 18.12 15.13
N THR A 13 -0.43 17.23 16.14
CA THR A 13 0.73 16.68 16.86
C THR A 13 1.32 15.43 16.20
N MET A 14 0.67 14.91 15.13
CA MET A 14 0.99 13.62 14.51
C MET A 14 1.27 12.53 15.55
N PRO A 15 0.31 12.23 16.45
CA PRO A 15 0.52 11.26 17.53
C PRO A 15 0.74 9.86 16.96
N ALA A 16 1.44 9.01 17.70
CA ALA A 16 1.68 7.64 17.25
C ALA A 16 0.36 6.88 17.08
N LEU A 17 0.18 6.25 15.92
CA LEU A 17 -0.94 5.35 15.64
C LEU A 17 -0.43 3.92 15.44
N LEU A 18 -1.11 2.97 16.05
CA LEU A 18 -0.94 1.54 15.79
C LEU A 18 -2.28 0.94 15.34
N VAL A 19 -2.48 0.85 14.03
CA VAL A 19 -3.75 0.56 13.40
C VAL A 19 -3.91 -0.95 13.14
N PRO A 20 -5.00 -1.59 13.61
CA PRO A 20 -5.26 -3.00 13.32
C PRO A 20 -5.68 -3.21 11.87
N LEU A 21 -5.12 -4.23 11.23
CA LEU A 21 -5.46 -4.70 9.90
C LEU A 21 -6.15 -6.06 9.97
N ILE A 22 -7.25 -6.23 9.25
CA ILE A 22 -7.92 -7.51 9.06
C ILE A 22 -7.90 -7.87 7.59
N PHE A 23 -7.35 -9.04 7.27
CA PHE A 23 -7.24 -9.52 5.90
C PHE A 23 -8.30 -10.59 5.63
N HIS A 24 -9.11 -10.38 4.59
CA HIS A 24 -10.13 -11.31 4.10
C HIS A 24 -9.62 -11.96 2.81
N VAL A 25 -9.01 -13.14 2.92
CA VAL A 25 -8.52 -13.88 1.76
C VAL A 25 -9.68 -14.69 1.18
N MET A 26 -10.27 -14.18 0.11
CA MET A 26 -11.40 -14.86 -0.54
C MET A 26 -10.90 -16.09 -1.29
N LEU A 27 -11.60 -17.20 -1.08
CA LEU A 27 -11.31 -18.48 -1.71
C LEU A 27 -12.40 -18.81 -2.72
N TYR A 28 -12.17 -19.84 -3.52
CA TYR A 28 -13.16 -20.34 -4.47
C TYR A 28 -13.14 -21.87 -4.55
N LEU A 29 -14.26 -22.42 -5.00
CA LEU A 29 -14.42 -23.83 -5.32
C LEU A 29 -13.86 -24.13 -6.72
N ASP A 30 -13.25 -25.31 -6.86
CA ASP A 30 -12.95 -25.91 -8.15
C ASP A 30 -14.22 -26.53 -8.77
N ASN A 31 -14.12 -26.98 -10.02
CA ASN A 31 -15.19 -27.68 -10.74
C ASN A 31 -15.71 -28.92 -9.99
N ASP A 32 -14.85 -29.57 -9.21
CA ASP A 32 -15.19 -30.75 -8.40
C ASP A 32 -15.81 -30.37 -7.03
N GLY A 33 -16.06 -29.08 -6.77
CA GLY A 33 -16.62 -28.60 -5.50
C GLY A 33 -15.64 -28.60 -4.33
N THR A 34 -14.35 -28.82 -4.58
CA THR A 34 -13.28 -28.75 -3.58
C THR A 34 -12.80 -27.31 -3.41
N THR A 35 -12.52 -26.87 -2.17
CA THR A 35 -11.92 -25.56 -1.93
C THR A 35 -10.45 -25.59 -2.34
N ILE A 36 -10.08 -24.81 -3.36
CA ILE A 36 -8.70 -24.79 -3.88
C ILE A 36 -8.02 -23.44 -3.72
N GLY A 37 -8.77 -22.32 -3.68
CA GLY A 37 -8.20 -20.98 -3.59
C GLY A 37 -7.15 -20.67 -4.68
N PRO A 38 -6.56 -19.46 -4.67
CA PRO A 38 -5.40 -19.19 -5.51
C PRO A 38 -4.18 -20.00 -5.05
N TRP A 39 -3.19 -20.18 -5.93
CA TRP A 39 -1.98 -20.95 -5.61
C TRP A 39 -1.29 -20.40 -4.35
N GLN A 40 -0.96 -21.28 -3.40
CA GLN A 40 -0.38 -20.98 -2.08
C GLN A 40 -1.24 -20.10 -1.14
N TYR A 41 -2.57 -20.10 -1.29
CA TYR A 41 -3.44 -19.34 -0.37
C TYR A 41 -3.29 -19.72 1.10
N ASP A 42 -2.89 -20.96 1.39
CA ASP A 42 -2.63 -21.47 2.74
C ASP A 42 -1.43 -20.76 3.39
N GLN A 43 -0.51 -20.24 2.59
CA GLN A 43 0.64 -19.46 3.01
C GLN A 43 0.34 -17.95 3.18
N ALA A 44 -0.90 -17.51 2.95
CA ALA A 44 -1.30 -16.10 3.13
C ALA A 44 -0.83 -15.50 4.47
N PRO A 45 -0.89 -16.20 5.62
CA PRO A 45 -0.38 -15.67 6.88
C PRO A 45 1.09 -15.28 6.87
N VAL A 46 1.94 -16.06 6.18
CA VAL A 46 3.37 -15.79 6.05
C VAL A 46 3.60 -14.59 5.13
N PHE A 47 2.87 -14.55 4.01
CA PHE A 47 3.03 -13.49 3.00
C PHE A 47 2.60 -12.12 3.55
N ILE A 48 1.45 -12.10 4.24
CA ILE A 48 0.88 -10.89 4.84
C ILE A 48 1.75 -10.40 6.00
N ASP A 49 2.26 -11.28 6.88
CA ASP A 49 3.16 -10.87 7.97
C ASP A 49 4.41 -10.18 7.43
N ARG A 50 5.02 -10.72 6.36
CA ARG A 50 6.16 -10.08 5.67
C ARG A 50 5.77 -8.72 5.09
N MET A 51 4.66 -8.65 4.36
CA MET A 51 4.18 -7.44 3.70
C MET A 51 3.92 -6.30 4.69
N VAL A 52 3.26 -6.59 5.82
CA VAL A 52 2.97 -5.59 6.86
C VAL A 52 4.24 -5.12 7.57
N ARG A 53 5.26 -5.97 7.74
CA ARG A 53 6.56 -5.54 8.28
C ARG A 53 7.27 -4.56 7.35
N GLN A 54 7.29 -4.84 6.06
CA GLN A 54 7.90 -3.97 5.05
C GLN A 54 7.15 -2.63 4.96
N LEU A 55 5.82 -2.68 4.95
CA LEU A 55 4.97 -1.51 5.04
C LEU A 55 5.30 -0.65 6.26
N ASN A 56 5.42 -1.26 7.44
CA ASN A 56 5.74 -0.54 8.67
C ASN A 56 7.11 0.13 8.65
N MET A 57 8.08 -0.39 7.89
CA MET A 57 9.34 0.31 7.68
C MET A 57 9.12 1.57 6.84
N MET A 58 8.33 1.49 5.79
CA MET A 58 8.03 2.63 4.91
C MET A 58 7.13 3.69 5.56
N SER A 59 6.17 3.29 6.41
CA SER A 59 5.21 4.19 7.06
C SER A 59 5.71 4.78 8.39
N LYS A 60 6.74 4.19 9.00
CA LYS A 60 7.29 4.65 10.29
C LYS A 60 7.53 6.17 10.36
N PRO A 61 8.08 6.84 9.33
CA PRO A 61 8.31 8.28 9.40
C PRO A 61 7.04 9.11 9.56
N SER A 62 5.88 8.61 9.14
CA SER A 62 4.59 9.29 9.31
C SER A 62 3.99 9.13 10.72
N ASN A 63 4.66 8.40 11.63
CA ASN A 63 4.13 8.02 12.95
C ASN A 63 2.83 7.20 12.90
N ILE A 64 2.57 6.51 11.79
CA ILE A 64 1.46 5.58 11.60
C ILE A 64 2.03 4.20 11.30
N GLN A 65 1.75 3.24 12.17
CA GLN A 65 2.15 1.85 12.03
C GLN A 65 0.94 0.93 12.15
N PHE A 66 1.13 -0.32 11.79
CA PHE A 66 0.06 -1.28 11.57
C PHE A 66 0.40 -2.64 12.17
N PHE A 67 -0.61 -3.42 12.51
CA PHE A 67 -0.41 -4.81 12.91
C PHE A 67 -1.52 -5.69 12.35
N VAL A 68 -1.17 -6.95 12.08
CA VAL A 68 -2.13 -7.96 11.67
C VAL A 68 -2.96 -8.36 12.89
N ASN A 69 -4.24 -7.99 12.89
CA ASN A 69 -5.19 -8.38 13.93
C ASN A 69 -5.79 -9.76 13.62
N GLU A 70 -6.19 -10.00 12.38
CA GLU A 70 -6.70 -11.31 11.93
C GLU A 70 -6.46 -11.53 10.43
N ILE A 71 -6.18 -12.78 10.05
CA ILE A 71 -6.12 -13.24 8.67
C ILE A 71 -7.17 -14.33 8.48
N ARG A 72 -8.12 -14.07 7.60
CA ARG A 72 -9.29 -14.92 7.34
C ARG A 72 -9.10 -15.64 6.01
N ASN A 73 -8.36 -16.75 6.00
CA ASN A 73 -8.04 -17.57 4.82
C ASN A 73 -8.51 -19.03 4.93
N ASN A 74 -9.50 -19.32 5.79
CA ASN A 74 -10.00 -20.67 6.04
C ASN A 74 -11.50 -20.75 5.73
N ALA A 75 -11.87 -21.48 4.67
CA ALA A 75 -13.27 -21.60 4.22
C ALA A 75 -14.20 -22.28 5.23
N THR A 76 -13.68 -23.17 6.09
CA THR A 76 -14.51 -23.82 7.12
C THR A 76 -14.86 -22.85 8.25
N LYS A 77 -13.90 -22.00 8.64
CA LYS A 77 -14.10 -20.98 9.69
C LYS A 77 -14.85 -19.75 9.18
N TYR A 78 -14.64 -19.39 7.92
CA TYR A 78 -15.23 -18.20 7.27
C TYR A 78 -15.92 -18.59 5.96
N PRO A 79 -17.04 -19.33 6.01
CA PRO A 79 -17.73 -19.82 4.81
C PRO A 79 -18.25 -18.69 3.91
N ASN A 80 -18.48 -17.50 4.46
CA ASN A 80 -18.86 -16.31 3.72
C ASN A 80 -17.75 -15.72 2.82
N LEU A 81 -16.50 -16.17 2.98
CA LEU A 81 -15.36 -15.79 2.12
C LEU A 81 -15.10 -16.81 1.00
N LEU A 82 -15.92 -17.85 0.89
CA LEU A 82 -15.82 -18.88 -0.15
C LEU A 82 -16.78 -18.57 -1.30
N LEU A 83 -16.23 -18.23 -2.45
CA LEU A 83 -16.98 -17.98 -3.69
C LEU A 83 -17.27 -19.29 -4.44
N PRO A 84 -18.39 -19.36 -5.20
CA PRO A 84 -18.86 -20.61 -5.77
C PRO A 84 -18.00 -21.14 -6.93
N SER A 85 -17.14 -20.31 -7.54
CA SER A 85 -16.15 -20.74 -8.54
C SER A 85 -15.08 -19.66 -8.75
N ARG A 86 -14.07 -19.96 -9.58
CA ARG A 86 -13.02 -19.00 -9.93
C ARG A 86 -13.56 -17.76 -10.68
N THR A 87 -14.63 -17.89 -11.45
CA THR A 87 -15.20 -16.78 -12.23
C THR A 87 -15.65 -15.59 -11.37
N PRO A 88 -16.54 -15.75 -10.36
CA PRO A 88 -16.89 -14.65 -9.46
C PRO A 88 -15.69 -14.14 -8.67
N TRP A 89 -14.71 -15.01 -8.35
CA TRP A 89 -13.48 -14.59 -7.68
C TRP A 89 -12.64 -13.64 -8.54
N LEU A 90 -12.54 -13.87 -9.84
CA LEU A 90 -11.84 -12.98 -10.78
C LEU A 90 -12.59 -11.68 -11.06
N ASN A 91 -13.93 -11.70 -11.00
CA ASN A 91 -14.73 -10.53 -11.31
C ASN A 91 -14.79 -9.52 -10.15
N MET A 92 -14.45 -9.93 -8.93
CA MET A 92 -14.29 -9.01 -7.80
C MET A 92 -13.09 -8.08 -8.03
N PRO A 93 -13.13 -6.78 -7.66
CA PRO A 93 -14.24 -6.07 -7.03
C PRO A 93 -15.33 -5.59 -8.01
N PHE A 94 -15.03 -5.56 -9.32
CA PHE A 94 -15.83 -4.92 -10.36
C PHE A 94 -16.96 -5.80 -10.91
N CYS A 95 -17.49 -6.69 -10.10
CA CYS A 95 -18.66 -7.44 -10.50
C CYS A 95 -19.91 -6.54 -10.43
N ASP A 96 -20.91 -6.84 -11.26
CA ASP A 96 -22.17 -6.11 -11.27
C ASP A 96 -23.16 -6.79 -10.30
N GLY A 97 -23.62 -6.05 -9.28
CA GLY A 97 -24.75 -6.42 -8.43
C GLY A 97 -24.39 -6.99 -7.04
N MET A 98 -25.30 -7.77 -6.47
CA MET A 98 -25.15 -8.37 -5.15
C MET A 98 -23.96 -9.35 -5.09
N GLY A 99 -23.21 -9.32 -4.00
CA GLY A 99 -22.03 -10.17 -3.79
C GLY A 99 -20.70 -9.48 -4.14
N CYS A 100 -20.73 -8.20 -4.52
CA CYS A 100 -19.55 -7.43 -4.91
C CYS A 100 -18.99 -6.57 -3.78
N LEU A 101 -17.72 -6.16 -3.89
CA LEU A 101 -17.11 -5.25 -2.91
C LEU A 101 -17.62 -3.80 -3.02
N SER A 102 -18.39 -3.49 -4.07
CA SER A 102 -19.13 -2.24 -4.21
C SER A 102 -20.52 -2.27 -3.54
N ASP A 103 -20.98 -3.44 -3.08
CA ASP A 103 -22.32 -3.63 -2.52
C ASP A 103 -22.31 -3.50 -0.99
N HIS A 104 -23.16 -2.60 -0.46
CA HIS A 104 -23.24 -2.30 0.96
C HIS A 104 -23.56 -3.53 1.82
N ASP A 105 -24.59 -4.29 1.46
CA ASP A 105 -25.05 -5.44 2.25
C ASP A 105 -24.01 -6.56 2.25
N THR A 106 -23.38 -6.79 1.09
CA THR A 106 -22.27 -7.74 0.96
C THR A 106 -21.13 -7.35 1.88
N VAL A 107 -20.56 -6.15 1.73
CA VAL A 107 -19.39 -5.74 2.51
C VAL A 107 -19.71 -5.68 4.00
N SER A 108 -20.88 -5.16 4.38
CA SER A 108 -21.36 -5.13 5.77
C SER A 108 -21.42 -6.51 6.42
N SER A 109 -21.75 -7.56 5.65
CA SER A 109 -21.77 -8.94 6.14
C SER A 109 -20.38 -9.59 6.28
N LEU A 110 -19.37 -9.03 5.61
CA LEU A 110 -18.02 -9.61 5.55
C LEU A 110 -17.06 -8.95 6.53
N VAL A 111 -17.14 -7.63 6.71
CA VAL A 111 -16.24 -6.86 7.59
C VAL A 111 -16.24 -7.38 9.02
N TYR A 112 -15.12 -7.19 9.71
CA TYR A 112 -14.95 -7.55 11.11
C TYR A 112 -14.16 -6.46 11.83
N ASP A 113 -14.48 -6.23 13.12
CA ASP A 113 -13.91 -5.14 13.95
C ASP A 113 -13.89 -3.76 13.23
N TRP A 114 -14.83 -3.51 12.33
CA TRP A 114 -14.96 -2.26 11.60
C TRP A 114 -15.90 -1.31 12.38
N PRO A 115 -15.65 0.02 12.42
CA PRO A 115 -14.56 0.78 11.78
C PRO A 115 -13.32 0.93 12.69
N ARG A 116 -13.12 0.07 13.68
CA ARG A 116 -11.93 0.09 14.55
C ARG A 116 -10.66 -0.42 13.86
N SER A 117 -10.82 -1.09 12.72
CA SER A 117 -9.75 -1.68 11.93
C SER A 117 -9.95 -1.46 10.43
N ILE A 118 -8.85 -1.45 9.69
CA ILE A 118 -8.88 -1.41 8.23
C ILE A 118 -9.09 -2.84 7.73
N ASN A 119 -10.20 -3.05 7.03
CA ASN A 119 -10.56 -4.33 6.44
C ASN A 119 -10.02 -4.38 5.00
N ILE A 120 -9.18 -5.38 4.72
CA ILE A 120 -8.48 -5.55 3.44
C ILE A 120 -8.98 -6.83 2.77
N PHE A 121 -9.66 -6.72 1.65
CA PHE A 121 -10.14 -7.85 0.86
C PHE A 121 -9.10 -8.27 -0.17
N ILE A 122 -8.80 -9.56 -0.22
CA ILE A 122 -7.86 -10.16 -1.17
C ILE A 122 -8.62 -11.13 -2.06
N THR A 123 -8.75 -10.79 -3.34
CA THR A 123 -9.43 -11.60 -4.37
C THR A 123 -8.95 -11.18 -5.75
N ALA A 124 -9.34 -11.92 -6.79
CA ALA A 124 -8.89 -11.72 -8.16
C ALA A 124 -7.36 -11.80 -8.35
N ASP A 125 -6.97 -11.81 -9.62
CA ASP A 125 -5.59 -11.76 -10.07
C ASP A 125 -5.39 -10.54 -11.00
N LEU A 126 -4.23 -10.46 -11.66
CA LEU A 126 -3.91 -9.37 -12.59
C LEU A 126 -4.89 -9.22 -13.76
N THR A 127 -5.77 -10.19 -14.02
CA THR A 127 -6.84 -10.01 -15.01
C THR A 127 -7.82 -8.88 -14.65
N SER A 128 -7.87 -8.46 -13.39
CA SER A 128 -8.63 -7.29 -12.92
C SER A 128 -8.09 -5.95 -13.43
N LYS A 129 -6.87 -5.92 -13.99
CA LYS A 129 -6.15 -4.73 -14.50
C LYS A 129 -5.77 -3.67 -13.46
N ILE A 130 -6.00 -3.95 -12.17
CA ILE A 130 -5.53 -3.13 -11.05
C ILE A 130 -4.80 -4.04 -10.04
N PHE A 131 -3.99 -3.43 -9.18
CA PHE A 131 -3.31 -4.15 -8.09
C PHE A 131 -4.05 -4.07 -6.76
N GLY A 132 -4.83 -3.00 -6.59
CA GLY A 132 -5.58 -2.66 -5.41
C GLY A 132 -6.44 -1.42 -5.65
N TYR A 133 -7.29 -1.11 -4.68
CA TYR A 133 -7.91 0.21 -4.56
C TYR A 133 -8.29 0.47 -3.10
N ALA A 134 -8.47 1.74 -2.77
CA ALA A 134 -9.20 2.19 -1.60
C ALA A 134 -10.04 3.43 -1.94
N HIS A 135 -11.06 3.69 -1.14
CA HIS A 135 -11.80 4.94 -1.23
C HIS A 135 -11.02 6.06 -0.56
N VAL A 136 -11.01 7.23 -1.19
CA VAL A 136 -10.30 8.41 -0.70
C VAL A 136 -11.28 9.55 -0.46
N PRO A 137 -11.43 10.01 0.79
CA PRO A 137 -11.06 9.31 2.02
C PRO A 137 -12.00 8.13 2.29
N SER A 138 -11.57 7.19 3.12
CA SER A 138 -12.41 6.06 3.52
C SER A 138 -13.52 6.50 4.49
N SER A 139 -14.61 5.74 4.54
CA SER A 139 -15.75 5.95 5.43
C SER A 139 -15.74 5.03 6.66
N ASP A 140 -16.15 5.58 7.81
CA ASP A 140 -16.44 4.83 9.05
C ASP A 140 -17.93 4.55 9.27
N ILE A 141 -18.79 4.97 8.32
CA ILE A 141 -20.25 4.76 8.35
C ILE A 141 -20.77 3.90 7.20
N ASN A 142 -20.02 3.82 6.09
CA ASN A 142 -20.36 3.02 4.90
C ASN A 142 -19.24 1.99 4.62
N PRO A 143 -19.39 0.71 5.00
CA PRO A 143 -18.36 -0.32 4.84
C PRO A 143 -17.87 -0.53 3.40
N GLU A 144 -18.75 -0.41 2.40
CA GLU A 144 -18.43 -0.49 0.98
C GLU A 144 -17.48 0.64 0.53
N SER A 145 -17.53 1.79 1.20
CA SER A 145 -16.57 2.89 1.03
C SER A 145 -15.49 2.90 2.13
N GLY A 146 -15.45 1.85 2.94
CA GLY A 146 -14.74 1.76 4.22
C GLY A 146 -13.61 0.73 4.24
N HIS A 147 -13.29 0.12 3.10
CA HIS A 147 -12.35 -1.00 2.99
C HIS A 147 -11.25 -0.73 1.97
N VAL A 148 -10.25 -1.62 1.99
CA VAL A 148 -9.16 -1.69 1.02
C VAL A 148 -9.29 -3.00 0.25
N PHE A 149 -8.91 -3.00 -1.01
CA PHE A 149 -8.83 -4.18 -1.85
C PHE A 149 -7.41 -4.37 -2.38
N LEU A 150 -6.97 -5.63 -2.48
CA LEU A 150 -5.74 -6.05 -3.16
C LEU A 150 -6.00 -7.30 -4.00
N THR A 151 -5.28 -7.44 -5.12
CA THR A 151 -5.23 -8.71 -5.84
C THR A 151 -4.38 -9.75 -5.11
N TRP A 152 -4.59 -11.03 -5.41
CA TRP A 152 -3.73 -12.09 -4.86
C TRP A 152 -2.27 -11.97 -5.33
N ASP A 153 -2.03 -11.50 -6.56
CA ASP A 153 -0.67 -11.27 -7.08
C ASP A 153 0.06 -10.15 -6.33
N SER A 154 -0.66 -9.18 -5.78
CA SER A 154 -0.09 -8.15 -4.90
C SER A 154 0.39 -8.73 -3.56
N VAL A 155 -0.15 -9.87 -3.12
CA VAL A 155 0.16 -10.49 -1.81
C VAL A 155 1.15 -11.64 -1.94
N SER A 156 1.02 -12.47 -2.97
CA SER A 156 1.79 -13.70 -3.12
C SER A 156 3.24 -13.46 -3.56
N PRO A 157 4.24 -14.16 -2.98
CA PRO A 157 5.59 -14.21 -3.48
C PRO A 157 5.71 -15.20 -4.65
N GLY A 158 6.83 -15.15 -5.37
CA GLY A 158 7.05 -15.97 -6.58
C GLY A 158 6.94 -15.11 -7.84
N SER A 159 5.99 -15.43 -8.73
CA SER A 159 5.67 -14.58 -9.90
C SER A 159 4.77 -13.38 -9.57
N GLY A 160 4.28 -13.28 -8.34
CA GLY A 160 3.54 -12.11 -7.85
C GLY A 160 4.46 -10.94 -7.48
N TYR A 161 3.84 -9.79 -7.20
CA TYR A 161 4.49 -8.50 -6.94
C TYR A 161 5.07 -8.37 -5.53
N ASN A 162 4.68 -9.24 -4.59
CA ASN A 162 5.31 -9.29 -3.26
C ASN A 162 6.59 -10.16 -3.28
N SER A 163 7.48 -9.88 -4.23
CA SER A 163 8.71 -10.65 -4.43
C SER A 163 9.89 -9.75 -4.74
N ASP A 164 11.10 -10.25 -4.50
CA ASP A 164 12.34 -9.52 -4.78
C ASP A 164 12.54 -9.27 -6.29
N LEU A 165 11.93 -10.08 -7.17
CA LEU A 165 11.91 -9.85 -8.62
C LEU A 165 11.24 -8.50 -8.97
N PHE A 166 10.19 -8.15 -8.22
CA PHE A 166 9.42 -6.93 -8.34
C PHE A 166 9.67 -5.98 -7.18
N TYR A 167 10.88 -5.98 -6.59
CA TYR A 167 11.26 -5.03 -5.55
C TYR A 167 10.30 -4.94 -4.35
N ASN A 168 9.64 -6.04 -3.99
CA ASN A 168 8.65 -6.11 -2.92
C ASN A 168 7.47 -5.14 -3.10
N TYR A 169 7.11 -4.87 -4.35
CA TYR A 169 6.07 -3.93 -4.74
C TYR A 169 4.71 -4.20 -4.08
N GLY A 170 4.39 -5.46 -3.77
CA GLY A 170 3.19 -5.82 -3.01
C GLY A 170 3.02 -5.05 -1.69
N ALA A 171 4.11 -4.86 -0.94
CA ALA A 171 4.09 -4.10 0.31
C ALA A 171 3.88 -2.60 0.07
N LEU A 172 4.40 -2.07 -1.05
CA LEU A 172 4.12 -0.71 -1.46
C LEU A 172 2.65 -0.55 -1.86
N ILE A 173 2.10 -1.46 -2.66
CA ILE A 173 0.69 -1.40 -3.07
C ILE A 173 -0.19 -1.37 -1.82
N LEU A 174 0.06 -2.24 -0.83
CA LEU A 174 -0.67 -2.18 0.44
C LEU A 174 -0.53 -0.81 1.13
N LEU A 175 0.68 -0.24 1.16
CA LEU A 175 0.90 1.08 1.74
C LEU A 175 0.13 2.17 0.99
N HIS A 176 0.20 2.18 -0.33
CA HIS A 176 -0.48 3.12 -1.21
C HIS A 176 -1.99 3.12 -0.94
N GLU A 177 -2.62 1.94 -0.97
CA GLU A 177 -4.07 1.83 -0.74
C GLU A 177 -4.46 2.17 0.71
N ILE A 178 -3.63 1.83 1.69
CA ILE A 178 -3.87 2.24 3.08
C ILE A 178 -3.79 3.76 3.22
N PHE A 179 -2.82 4.43 2.60
CA PHE A 179 -2.71 5.88 2.72
C PHE A 179 -3.80 6.62 1.92
N HIS A 180 -4.34 6.00 0.88
CA HIS A 180 -5.62 6.39 0.29
C HIS A 180 -6.78 6.30 1.29
N HIS A 181 -6.91 5.17 1.99
CA HIS A 181 -7.90 5.00 3.05
C HIS A 181 -7.76 6.07 4.15
N LEU A 182 -6.52 6.48 4.47
CA LEU A 182 -6.19 7.55 5.42
C LEU A 182 -6.32 8.98 4.85
N GLY A 183 -6.72 9.14 3.58
CA GLY A 183 -7.09 10.43 3.00
C GLY A 183 -6.07 11.09 2.08
N LEU A 184 -5.00 10.40 1.70
CA LEU A 184 -4.10 10.88 0.67
C LEU A 184 -4.67 10.60 -0.72
N VAL A 185 -4.52 11.53 -1.64
CA VAL A 185 -4.85 11.33 -3.06
C VAL A 185 -3.54 11.17 -3.83
N HIS A 186 -3.62 10.83 -5.12
CA HIS A 186 -2.43 10.73 -5.97
C HIS A 186 -1.73 12.08 -6.10
N THR A 187 -0.40 12.10 -6.20
CA THR A 187 0.38 13.36 -6.36
C THR A 187 0.08 14.10 -7.66
N PHE A 188 -0.54 13.42 -8.63
CA PHE A 188 -1.04 14.00 -9.88
C PHE A 188 -2.52 14.42 -9.81
N GLY A 189 -3.02 14.61 -8.60
CA GLY A 189 -4.31 15.23 -8.32
C GLY A 189 -5.48 14.28 -8.13
N ALA A 190 -6.59 14.83 -7.62
CA ALA A 190 -7.79 14.07 -7.24
C ALA A 190 -8.79 13.86 -8.39
N SER A 191 -8.71 14.66 -9.46
CA SER A 191 -9.71 14.65 -10.53
C SER A 191 -9.40 13.67 -11.67
N GLN A 192 -8.19 13.09 -11.70
CA GLN A 192 -7.68 12.24 -12.78
C GLN A 192 -7.72 12.93 -14.16
N SER A 193 -7.77 14.26 -14.21
CA SER A 193 -7.89 15.03 -15.47
C SER A 193 -6.55 15.20 -16.21
N PHE A 194 -5.46 14.71 -15.63
CA PHE A 194 -4.08 14.84 -16.11
C PHE A 194 -3.74 16.26 -16.57
N THR A 195 -3.62 17.16 -15.60
CA THR A 195 -3.31 18.56 -15.82
C THR A 195 -2.39 19.05 -14.70
N CYS A 196 -1.59 20.07 -15.00
CA CYS A 196 -0.74 20.73 -14.02
C CYS A 196 -1.51 21.65 -13.05
N ASP A 197 -2.82 21.79 -13.26
CA ASP A 197 -3.71 22.58 -12.40
C ASP A 197 -4.47 21.73 -11.36
N ASP A 198 -4.31 20.40 -11.40
CA ASP A 198 -4.90 19.50 -10.41
C ASP A 198 -4.00 19.42 -9.17
N ASP A 199 -4.60 19.21 -8.01
CA ASP A 199 -3.94 19.31 -6.70
C ASP A 199 -4.23 18.06 -5.88
N ASP A 200 -3.23 17.59 -5.14
CA ASP A 200 -3.36 16.50 -4.18
C ASP A 200 -3.72 17.00 -2.77
N TYR A 201 -3.91 18.32 -2.64
CA TYR A 201 -4.23 19.06 -1.43
C TYR A 201 -3.13 18.93 -0.36
N VAL A 202 -1.89 18.76 -0.80
CA VAL A 202 -0.70 18.75 0.03
C VAL A 202 0.27 19.80 -0.52
N VAL A 203 0.75 20.70 0.34
CA VAL A 203 1.49 21.89 -0.12
C VAL A 203 2.93 21.58 -0.50
N ASP A 204 3.51 20.53 0.09
CA ASP A 204 4.92 20.15 -0.10
C ASP A 204 5.12 19.03 -1.13
N THR A 205 4.08 18.66 -1.86
CA THR A 205 4.10 17.78 -3.02
C THR A 205 4.05 18.62 -4.30
N PRO A 206 5.08 18.57 -5.16
CA PRO A 206 5.09 19.28 -6.43
C PRO A 206 3.96 18.82 -7.37
N ALA A 207 3.39 19.77 -8.11
CA ALA A 207 2.40 19.48 -9.13
C ALA A 207 2.98 18.52 -10.19
N SER A 208 2.25 17.43 -10.46
CA SER A 208 2.63 16.42 -11.45
C SER A 208 1.50 16.26 -12.45
N PHE A 209 1.82 16.21 -13.75
CA PHE A 209 0.80 16.17 -14.82
C PHE A 209 -0.08 14.90 -14.75
N GLY A 210 0.48 13.78 -14.30
CA GLY A 210 -0.18 12.49 -14.34
C GLY A 210 0.68 11.40 -13.69
N PRO A 211 0.24 10.14 -13.77
CA PRO A 211 1.07 8.99 -13.45
C PRO A 211 2.43 9.07 -14.16
N LEU A 212 3.53 8.84 -13.44
CA LEU A 212 4.87 8.96 -14.01
C LEU A 212 5.13 7.97 -15.15
N TYR A 213 4.41 6.85 -15.22
CA TYR A 213 4.50 5.93 -16.36
C TYR A 213 3.97 6.50 -17.69
N TYR A 214 3.22 7.61 -17.66
CA TYR A 214 2.85 8.36 -18.87
C TYR A 214 3.84 9.46 -19.23
N SER A 215 4.81 9.77 -18.37
CA SER A 215 5.77 10.84 -18.61
C SER A 215 6.74 10.49 -19.74
N SER A 216 7.21 11.52 -20.47
CA SER A 216 8.23 11.37 -21.51
C SER A 216 9.58 10.87 -20.96
N PHE A 217 9.82 11.07 -19.67
CA PHE A 217 11.03 10.69 -18.97
C PHE A 217 10.94 9.36 -18.19
N TYR A 218 9.84 8.60 -18.32
CA TYR A 218 9.64 7.35 -17.56
C TYR A 218 10.80 6.37 -17.69
N SER A 219 11.32 6.17 -18.91
CA SER A 219 12.47 5.28 -19.14
C SER A 219 13.77 5.80 -18.51
N THR A 220 13.94 7.12 -18.42
CA THR A 220 15.05 7.77 -17.73
C THR A 220 14.92 7.59 -16.21
N ALA A 221 13.71 7.76 -15.67
CA ALA A 221 13.41 7.51 -14.27
C ALA A 221 13.71 6.06 -13.85
N ALA A 222 13.26 5.08 -14.64
CA ALA A 222 13.55 3.67 -14.40
C ALA A 222 15.06 3.39 -14.28
N ARG A 223 15.86 3.93 -15.21
CA ARG A 223 17.32 3.77 -15.22
C ARG A 223 17.98 4.46 -14.03
N TYR A 224 17.58 5.70 -13.75
CA TYR A 224 18.09 6.46 -12.61
C TYR A 224 17.83 5.73 -11.29
N CYS A 225 16.61 5.24 -11.09
CA CYS A 225 16.26 4.51 -9.87
C CYS A 225 17.01 3.18 -9.74
N LEU A 226 17.23 2.44 -10.84
CA LEU A 226 18.10 1.25 -10.85
C LEU A 226 19.53 1.61 -10.41
N GLU A 227 20.10 2.67 -11.00
CA GLU A 227 21.44 3.12 -10.63
C GLU A 227 21.51 3.51 -9.15
N VAL A 228 20.56 4.30 -8.65
CA VAL A 228 20.49 4.66 -7.22
C VAL A 228 20.38 3.42 -6.34
N PHE A 229 19.49 2.47 -6.70
CA PHE A 229 19.29 1.25 -5.91
C PHE A 229 20.59 0.46 -5.76
N TRP A 230 21.28 0.21 -6.87
CA TRP A 230 22.50 -0.60 -6.88
C TRP A 230 23.72 0.16 -6.34
N THR A 231 23.89 1.45 -6.64
CA THR A 231 25.04 2.23 -6.16
C THR A 231 24.95 2.59 -4.69
N LYS A 232 23.76 2.99 -4.21
CA LYS A 232 23.57 3.44 -2.82
C LYS A 232 23.38 2.27 -1.86
N TYR A 233 22.61 1.26 -2.26
CA TYR A 233 22.26 0.16 -1.36
C TYR A 233 22.96 -1.16 -1.71
N GLY A 234 23.55 -1.31 -2.90
CA GLY A 234 24.24 -2.54 -3.30
C GLY A 234 23.30 -3.74 -3.41
N GLY A 235 22.01 -3.49 -3.67
CA GLY A 235 20.97 -4.54 -3.63
C GLY A 235 20.65 -5.07 -2.23
N ASN A 236 21.15 -4.44 -1.17
CA ASN A 236 20.91 -4.87 0.20
C ASN A 236 19.62 -4.26 0.75
N TRP A 237 18.61 -5.11 0.98
CA TRP A 237 17.31 -4.70 1.49
C TRP A 237 17.33 -4.17 2.92
N ASP A 238 18.28 -4.59 3.76
CA ASP A 238 18.41 -4.04 5.12
C ASP A 238 18.73 -2.54 5.05
N ARG A 239 19.66 -2.15 4.17
CA ARG A 239 20.02 -0.74 3.94
C ARG A 239 18.88 0.06 3.31
N VAL A 240 18.13 -0.56 2.39
CA VAL A 240 16.96 0.05 1.78
C VAL A 240 15.94 0.39 2.86
N TYR A 241 15.49 -0.59 3.64
CA TYR A 241 14.48 -0.37 4.66
C TYR A 241 14.97 0.51 5.81
N GLU A 242 16.25 0.46 6.17
CA GLU A 242 16.84 1.42 7.11
C GLU A 242 16.64 2.86 6.62
N ALA A 243 16.98 3.15 5.36
CA ALA A 243 16.79 4.46 4.76
C ALA A 243 15.30 4.85 4.69
N LEU A 244 14.43 3.97 4.15
CA LEU A 244 12.99 4.24 4.05
C LEU A 244 12.34 4.51 5.42
N SER A 245 12.84 3.88 6.49
CA SER A 245 12.31 4.05 7.85
C SER A 245 12.61 5.39 8.53
N THR A 246 13.35 6.26 7.85
CA THR A 246 13.73 7.59 8.34
C THR A 246 13.34 8.72 7.40
N ARG A 247 12.89 8.40 6.19
CA ARG A 247 12.70 9.38 5.12
C ARG A 247 11.26 9.92 5.12
N LEU A 248 11.11 11.16 5.56
CA LEU A 248 9.86 11.93 5.51
C LEU A 248 10.11 13.26 4.79
N GLU A 249 10.46 13.19 3.52
CA GLU A 249 10.65 14.29 2.55
C GLU A 249 11.45 13.76 1.36
N VAL A 250 11.41 14.47 0.23
CA VAL A 250 12.37 14.27 -0.86
C VAL A 250 13.71 14.87 -0.46
N PRO A 251 14.79 14.07 -0.33
CA PRO A 251 16.12 14.63 -0.17
C PRO A 251 16.48 15.51 -1.36
N ALA A 252 17.17 16.63 -1.17
CA ALA A 252 17.56 17.52 -2.27
C ALA A 252 18.36 16.81 -3.39
N THR A 253 19.09 15.73 -3.06
CA THR A 253 19.80 14.89 -4.04
C THR A 253 18.88 14.06 -4.93
N ASP A 254 17.64 13.85 -4.49
CA ASP A 254 16.65 13.02 -5.14
C ASP A 254 15.64 13.89 -5.93
N MET A 255 15.77 15.23 -5.83
CA MET A 255 15.06 16.21 -6.66
C MET A 255 15.73 16.31 -8.04
N ASN A 256 15.01 15.88 -9.07
CA ASN A 256 15.56 15.74 -10.41
C ASN A 256 14.94 16.75 -11.36
N ALA A 257 15.69 17.81 -11.71
CA ALA A 257 15.20 18.88 -12.59
C ALA A 257 14.81 18.43 -14.01
N TRP A 258 15.24 17.24 -14.43
CA TRP A 258 14.85 16.62 -15.70
C TRP A 258 13.53 15.84 -15.62
N ALA A 259 13.04 15.55 -14.41
CA ALA A 259 11.76 14.92 -14.14
C ALA A 259 10.74 16.02 -13.82
N ASP A 260 10.37 16.79 -14.83
CA ASP A 260 9.47 17.94 -14.71
C ASP A 260 8.40 17.87 -15.80
N SER A 261 7.23 17.38 -15.43
CA SER A 261 6.06 17.32 -16.29
C SER A 261 5.25 18.62 -16.26
N CYS A 262 5.50 19.49 -15.29
CA CYS A 262 4.78 20.74 -15.05
C CYS A 262 5.71 21.95 -14.86
N PRO A 263 6.51 22.33 -15.88
CA PRO A 263 7.57 23.35 -15.75
C PRO A 263 7.09 24.78 -15.48
N GLY A 264 5.77 25.01 -15.52
CA GLY A 264 5.16 26.28 -15.11
C GLY A 264 4.94 26.39 -13.60
N ASN A 265 5.03 25.29 -12.87
CA ASN A 265 4.81 25.18 -11.43
C ASN A 265 6.14 24.95 -10.68
N PRO A 266 6.21 25.29 -9.39
CA PRO A 266 7.41 25.03 -8.60
C PRO A 266 7.58 23.54 -8.28
N GLY A 267 8.83 23.08 -8.28
CA GLY A 267 9.21 21.71 -7.92
C GLY A 267 9.39 20.80 -9.14
N TYR A 268 9.60 19.51 -8.88
CA TYR A 268 9.83 18.47 -9.88
C TYR A 268 9.06 17.22 -9.48
N ASP A 269 8.64 16.41 -10.44
CA ASP A 269 7.87 15.19 -10.17
C ASP A 269 8.67 14.23 -9.26
N GLU A 270 8.02 13.81 -8.17
CA GLU A 270 8.66 12.99 -7.15
C GLU A 270 8.66 11.51 -7.56
N LEU A 271 9.81 11.04 -8.07
CA LEU A 271 9.94 9.67 -8.62
C LEU A 271 9.61 8.55 -7.63
N GLY A 272 9.81 8.79 -6.33
CA GLY A 272 9.64 7.80 -5.27
C GLY A 272 8.50 8.09 -4.30
N ASN A 273 7.66 9.10 -4.53
CA ASN A 273 6.55 9.38 -3.62
C ASN A 273 5.58 8.21 -3.63
N TYR A 274 5.24 7.66 -2.47
CA TYR A 274 4.39 6.45 -2.43
C TYR A 274 2.99 6.67 -3.01
N MET A 275 2.53 7.92 -3.19
CA MET A 275 1.23 8.26 -3.80
C MET A 275 1.31 8.56 -5.31
N THR A 276 2.44 8.31 -5.97
CA THR A 276 2.53 8.34 -7.44
C THR A 276 2.47 6.93 -8.03
N TYR A 277 2.44 6.85 -9.37
CA TYR A 277 2.58 5.59 -10.11
C TYR A 277 3.84 5.62 -10.96
N ASN A 278 4.84 4.86 -10.53
CA ASN A 278 6.14 4.76 -11.19
C ASN A 278 6.64 3.31 -11.18
N THR A 279 7.87 3.07 -11.65
CA THR A 279 8.50 1.75 -11.58
C THR A 279 8.71 1.29 -10.14
N GLU A 280 8.63 -0.01 -9.92
CA GLU A 280 8.75 -0.67 -8.61
C GLU A 280 10.09 -0.33 -7.93
N VAL A 281 11.16 -0.27 -8.71
CA VAL A 281 12.51 0.06 -8.24
C VAL A 281 12.64 1.50 -7.75
N CYS A 282 11.87 2.45 -8.29
CA CYS A 282 11.91 3.83 -7.82
C CYS A 282 11.41 3.95 -6.38
N PHE A 283 10.41 3.16 -5.99
CA PHE A 283 9.95 3.14 -4.60
C PHE A 283 10.96 2.48 -3.67
N ALA A 284 11.66 1.44 -4.11
CA ALA A 284 12.76 0.86 -3.33
C ALA A 284 13.94 1.84 -3.19
N ALA A 285 14.27 2.59 -4.23
CA ALA A 285 15.42 3.48 -4.24
C ALA A 285 15.14 4.82 -3.50
N LEU A 286 13.99 5.40 -3.80
CA LEU A 286 13.63 6.80 -3.52
C LEU A 286 12.35 6.91 -2.68
N GLY A 287 11.77 5.80 -2.22
CA GLY A 287 10.51 5.74 -1.48
C GLY A 287 10.37 6.76 -0.36
N HIS A 288 9.27 7.51 -0.33
CA HIS A 288 8.94 8.45 0.76
C HIS A 288 7.47 8.86 0.78
N LEU A 289 7.05 9.41 1.92
CA LEU A 289 5.97 10.39 2.02
C LEU A 289 6.58 11.77 2.32
N THR A 290 5.81 12.83 2.10
CA THR A 290 6.16 14.17 2.58
C THR A 290 5.62 14.43 4.00
N PRO A 291 6.19 15.40 4.74
CA PRO A 291 5.60 15.86 6.00
C PRO A 291 4.13 16.29 5.86
N GLY A 292 3.78 16.99 4.79
CA GLY A 292 2.41 17.41 4.49
C GLY A 292 1.47 16.23 4.26
N GLN A 293 1.93 15.20 3.55
CA GLN A 293 1.19 13.94 3.40
C GLN A 293 0.95 13.26 4.76
N ALA A 294 1.97 13.13 5.61
CA ALA A 294 1.79 12.56 6.95
C ALA A 294 0.77 13.37 7.79
N GLN A 295 0.88 14.70 7.78
CA GLN A 295 -0.06 15.59 8.48
C GLN A 295 -1.49 15.43 7.96
N ARG A 296 -1.66 15.39 6.64
CA ARG A 296 -2.96 15.18 6.00
C ARG A 296 -3.56 13.84 6.39
N ALA A 297 -2.78 12.77 6.38
CA ALA A 297 -3.25 11.44 6.78
C ALA A 297 -3.78 11.44 8.23
N HIS A 298 -3.08 12.09 9.17
CA HIS A 298 -3.57 12.24 10.54
C HIS A 298 -4.86 13.07 10.60
N TYR A 299 -4.92 14.20 9.90
CA TYR A 299 -6.06 15.12 9.92
C TYR A 299 -7.31 14.48 9.32
N ILE A 300 -7.21 13.91 8.12
CA ILE A 300 -8.36 13.30 7.45
C ILE A 300 -8.85 12.08 8.22
N THR A 301 -7.94 11.25 8.74
CA THR A 301 -8.33 10.11 9.57
C THR A 301 -9.02 10.56 10.86
N SER A 302 -8.59 11.65 11.51
CA SER A 302 -9.26 12.13 12.73
C SER A 302 -10.65 12.67 12.47
N GLU A 303 -10.88 13.29 11.32
CA GLU A 303 -12.18 13.90 10.96
C GLU A 303 -13.17 12.87 10.39
N LEU A 304 -12.70 11.95 9.54
CA LEU A 304 -13.58 11.06 8.78
C LEU A 304 -13.56 9.61 9.23
N ASN A 305 -12.55 9.20 10.00
CA ASN A 305 -12.49 7.90 10.67
C ASN A 305 -12.12 8.05 12.16
N PRO A 306 -12.84 8.88 12.95
CA PRO A 306 -12.48 9.20 14.33
C PRO A 306 -12.38 7.98 15.25
N ILE A 307 -13.16 6.92 14.97
CA ILE A 307 -13.10 5.67 15.74
C ILE A 307 -11.76 4.96 15.50
N LEU A 308 -11.35 4.82 14.25
CA LEU A 308 -10.06 4.24 13.87
C LEU A 308 -8.91 5.05 14.47
N TYR A 309 -8.98 6.38 14.35
CA TYR A 309 -7.96 7.30 14.86
C TYR A 309 -7.76 7.18 16.38
N ALA A 310 -8.86 7.19 17.14
CA ALA A 310 -8.81 7.08 18.59
C ALA A 310 -8.30 5.72 19.05
N TRP A 311 -8.73 4.62 18.41
CA TRP A 311 -8.22 3.29 18.73
C TRP A 311 -6.75 3.11 18.33
N GLY A 312 -6.34 3.66 17.19
CA GLY A 312 -4.94 3.65 16.74
C GLY A 312 -4.01 4.29 17.78
N GLN A 313 -4.38 5.45 18.32
CA GLN A 313 -3.61 6.07 19.41
C GLN A 313 -3.64 5.24 20.70
N TYR A 314 -4.80 4.68 21.05
CA TYR A 314 -4.93 3.84 22.24
C TYR A 314 -4.02 2.61 22.16
N TYR A 315 -3.97 1.94 21.01
CA TYR A 315 -3.09 0.80 20.81
C TYR A 315 -1.61 1.19 20.83
N ALA A 316 -1.25 2.31 20.21
CA ALA A 316 0.13 2.81 20.27
C ALA A 316 0.58 3.10 21.71
N ALA A 317 -0.34 3.56 22.57
CA ALA A 317 -0.06 3.87 23.97
C ALA A 317 -0.04 2.63 24.90
N THR A 318 -0.72 1.53 24.53
CA THR A 318 -1.00 0.42 25.46
C THR A 318 -0.52 -0.95 24.99
N ALA A 319 -0.33 -1.16 23.69
CA ALA A 319 0.16 -2.43 23.17
C ALA A 319 1.69 -2.50 23.32
N ALA A 320 2.21 -3.71 23.57
CA ALA A 320 3.61 -3.97 23.30
C ALA A 320 3.83 -3.80 21.78
N PRO A 321 4.84 -3.03 21.33
CA PRO A 321 5.13 -2.91 19.91
C PRO A 321 5.34 -4.32 19.33
N PRO A 322 4.88 -4.60 18.09
CA PRO A 322 5.17 -5.88 17.44
C PRO A 322 6.67 -6.17 17.56
N PRO A 323 7.08 -7.40 17.92
CA PRO A 323 8.50 -7.69 18.10
C PRO A 323 9.25 -7.34 16.82
N LEU A 324 10.24 -6.44 16.95
CA LEU A 324 11.23 -6.17 15.92
C LEU A 324 11.90 -7.52 15.60
N ARG A 325 11.51 -8.18 14.51
CA ARG A 325 12.30 -9.29 13.98
C ARG A 325 13.32 -8.69 13.03
N GLU A 326 14.53 -9.23 13.07
CA GLU A 326 15.64 -8.74 12.25
C GLU A 326 15.27 -8.74 10.76
N VAL A 327 15.71 -7.69 10.08
CA VAL A 327 15.45 -7.43 8.66
C VAL A 327 15.98 -8.58 7.78
N SER A 328 17.02 -9.28 8.26
CA SER A 328 17.62 -10.47 7.64
C SER A 328 16.64 -11.64 7.43
N ALA A 329 15.58 -11.76 8.24
CA ALA A 329 14.57 -12.81 8.10
C ALA A 329 13.50 -12.50 7.04
N LEU A 330 13.48 -11.27 6.49
CA LEU A 330 12.49 -10.80 5.51
C LEU A 330 12.98 -10.89 4.05
N SER A 331 14.29 -11.08 3.86
CA SER A 331 15.01 -11.11 2.58
C SER A 331 15.23 -12.54 2.03
N ALA A 332 14.65 -13.58 2.63
CA ALA A 332 15.02 -14.97 2.36
C ALA A 332 14.57 -15.56 1.00
N VAL A 333 14.35 -14.74 -0.04
CA VAL A 333 14.07 -15.23 -1.40
C VAL A 333 15.05 -14.58 -2.38
N GLY A 334 16.20 -15.24 -2.58
CA GLY A 334 17.37 -14.66 -3.25
C GLY A 334 17.21 -14.14 -4.68
N ALA A 335 18.07 -13.15 -4.99
CA ALA A 335 18.74 -12.89 -6.27
C ALA A 335 17.90 -12.88 -7.58
N GLY A 336 16.61 -12.55 -7.49
CA GLY A 336 15.72 -12.49 -8.66
C GLY A 336 15.57 -11.11 -9.30
N ALA A 337 15.85 -10.02 -8.56
CA ALA A 337 15.57 -8.64 -8.98
C ALA A 337 16.08 -8.33 -10.40
N THR A 338 15.31 -7.53 -11.15
CA THR A 338 15.71 -7.04 -12.46
C THR A 338 16.96 -6.17 -12.31
N ASP A 339 18.12 -6.75 -12.64
CA ASP A 339 19.44 -6.13 -12.58
C ASP A 339 19.68 -5.20 -13.78
N ILE A 340 20.59 -4.23 -13.63
CA ILE A 340 20.99 -3.25 -14.65
C ILE A 340 21.32 -3.92 -15.98
N CYS A 341 21.97 -5.09 -15.96
CA CYS A 341 22.35 -5.88 -17.14
C CYS A 341 21.18 -6.53 -17.88
N LYS A 342 19.99 -6.63 -17.27
CA LYS A 342 18.77 -7.09 -17.97
C LYS A 342 18.03 -5.94 -18.66
N VAL A 343 18.33 -4.69 -18.31
CA VAL A 343 17.67 -3.48 -18.82
C VAL A 343 18.56 -2.74 -19.82
N THR A 344 19.89 -2.84 -19.69
CA THR A 344 20.86 -2.25 -20.63
C THR A 344 21.61 -3.35 -21.40
N ALA A 345 21.66 -3.25 -22.73
CA ALA A 345 22.42 -4.18 -23.58
C ALA A 345 23.95 -3.90 -23.56
N SER A 346 24.40 -2.86 -22.84
CA SER A 346 25.82 -2.47 -22.72
C SER A 346 26.07 -1.66 -21.45
N ASN A 347 27.33 -1.70 -20.97
CA ASN A 347 27.86 -1.12 -19.71
C ASN A 347 27.43 -1.83 -18.41
N CYS A 348 27.82 -3.10 -18.29
CA CYS A 348 27.88 -3.83 -17.01
C CYS A 348 29.27 -3.64 -16.36
N PRO A 349 29.38 -3.40 -15.03
CA PRO A 349 30.64 -3.48 -14.29
C PRO A 349 31.29 -4.86 -14.29
#